data_AF-A0A3B5Q6V4-F1
#
_entry.id   AF-A0A3B5Q6V4-F1
#
_cell.length_a   1.000
_cell.length_b   1.000
_cell.length_c   1.000
_cell.angle_alpha   90.00
_cell.angle_beta   90.00
_cell.angle_gamma   90.00
#
_symmetry.space_group_name_H-M   'P 1'
#
loop_
_entity.id
_entity.type
_entity.pdbx_description
1 polymer ?
#
loop_
_entity_poly.entity_id
_entity_poly.type
_entity_poly.pdbx_seq_one_letter_code
_entity_poly.pdbx_strand_id
1 'polypeptide(L)'
;AGYWCGLDPVPGSSQRKRSWMMMELATCSAWAPAELVSDGRTKVEFALKLGYAEDLVLLVLRKLGPDALINDMLGELVKLGTKTEMEQQKGPAVSQSPSSSLSSLASSSSLESCRLPSPLPLLDDKDNFRPVVVDGSNVAMSHGNKEVFSCQGIQLAVDWFLDRGHRDITVFVPAWRKEQSRPDALITDQEILRRLEKDKILVFTPSRRVQGRRVVCYDDRFIVKLAYESDGIIVSNDNYRDLANEKPEWKKFIDERLLMYSFVNDKPQKVS
;
A
#
# COMPACT_ATOMS: atom_id res chain seq x y z
N ALA A 1 -47.66 25.41 72.44
CA ALA A 1 -48.89 25.53 71.63
C ALA A 1 -48.59 26.45 70.47
N GLY A 2 -48.75 26.14 69.20
CA GLY A 2 -49.21 24.96 68.46
C GLY A 2 -49.25 25.34 66.97
N TYR A 3 -48.74 24.46 66.09
CA TYR A 3 -49.13 24.08 64.71
C TYR A 3 -49.41 25.18 63.65
N TRP A 4 -49.03 25.05 62.36
CA TRP A 4 -49.21 23.96 61.38
C TRP A 4 -48.12 24.03 60.26
N CYS A 5 -47.40 22.93 59.93
CA CYS A 5 -47.61 21.89 58.88
C CYS A 5 -47.35 22.36 57.43
N GLY A 6 -46.69 21.61 56.52
CA GLY A 6 -46.20 20.21 56.47
C GLY A 6 -45.03 20.08 55.47
N LEU A 7 -44.10 19.12 55.62
CA LEU A 7 -44.11 17.68 55.28
C LEU A 7 -43.28 17.38 54.01
N ASP A 8 -42.17 16.66 54.22
CA ASP A 8 -41.15 16.09 53.30
C ASP A 8 -41.70 14.88 52.46
N PRO A 9 -40.92 13.94 51.84
CA PRO A 9 -39.46 13.81 51.53
C PRO A 9 -39.08 13.17 50.14
N VAL A 10 -37.74 13.04 49.94
CA VAL A 10 -36.82 12.25 49.04
C VAL A 10 -37.22 10.77 48.68
N PRO A 11 -36.43 9.85 48.03
CA PRO A 11 -35.36 9.81 46.98
C PRO A 11 -35.54 8.73 45.84
N GLY A 12 -34.64 8.67 44.84
CA GLY A 12 -34.03 7.38 44.40
C GLY A 12 -34.09 6.89 42.92
N SER A 13 -32.93 6.37 42.47
CA SER A 13 -32.71 5.15 41.66
C SER A 13 -32.40 5.18 40.13
N SER A 14 -31.21 4.63 39.83
CA SER A 14 -30.83 3.59 38.85
C SER A 14 -31.19 3.63 37.35
N GLN A 15 -30.12 3.42 36.57
CA GLN A 15 -30.01 2.57 35.37
C GLN A 15 -30.87 2.89 34.14
N ARG A 16 -30.19 3.09 33.00
CA ARG A 16 -30.47 2.31 31.78
C ARG A 16 -29.24 2.21 30.86
N LYS A 17 -28.70 0.99 30.82
CA LYS A 17 -27.88 0.43 29.75
C LYS A 17 -28.78 0.07 28.57
N ARG A 18 -28.20 0.18 27.36
CA ARG A 18 -28.44 -0.62 26.13
C ARG A 18 -29.83 -0.57 25.47
N SER A 19 -29.85 -0.27 24.17
CA SER A 19 -30.40 -1.20 23.18
C SER A 19 -29.93 -0.84 21.77
N TRP A 20 -29.09 -1.71 21.20
CA TRP A 20 -28.98 -1.90 19.76
C TRP A 20 -29.98 -3.01 19.42
N MET A 21 -30.96 -2.76 18.55
CA MET A 21 -31.62 -3.83 17.81
C MET A 21 -32.35 -3.28 16.58
N MET A 22 -31.88 -3.76 15.43
CA MET A 22 -32.62 -4.21 14.24
C MET A 22 -33.84 -3.41 13.77
N MET A 23 -33.76 -2.96 12.52
CA MET A 23 -34.90 -2.96 11.60
C MET A 23 -34.51 -3.76 10.36
N GLU A 24 -35.19 -4.88 10.18
CA GLU A 24 -35.20 -5.77 9.02
C GLU A 24 -36.01 -5.18 7.85
N LEU A 25 -35.44 -5.33 6.66
CA LEU A 25 -35.97 -5.87 5.40
C LEU A 25 -37.39 -5.52 4.86
N ALA A 26 -37.34 -5.18 3.55
CA ALA A 26 -38.30 -5.45 2.45
C ALA A 26 -39.52 -4.50 2.33
N THR A 27 -40.00 -4.06 1.14
CA THR A 27 -40.01 -4.67 -0.21
C THR A 27 -40.41 -3.64 -1.30
N CYS A 28 -40.16 -4.00 -2.58
CA CYS A 28 -40.79 -3.53 -3.85
C CYS A 28 -40.45 -2.12 -4.38
N SER A 29 -40.32 -1.86 -5.68
CA SER A 29 -40.21 -2.65 -6.91
C SER A 29 -39.84 -1.70 -8.07
N ALA A 30 -39.18 -2.24 -9.10
CA ALA A 30 -39.20 -1.78 -10.50
C ALA A 30 -38.72 -0.35 -10.85
N TRP A 31 -37.42 -0.20 -11.13
CA TRP A 31 -36.95 0.56 -12.29
C TRP A 31 -35.54 0.09 -12.71
N ALA A 32 -35.43 -0.54 -13.87
CA ALA A 32 -34.23 -0.56 -14.71
C ALA A 32 -34.73 -0.59 -16.17
N PRO A 33 -34.02 -0.03 -17.18
CA PRO A 33 -32.58 0.24 -17.22
C PRO A 33 -32.21 1.57 -17.92
N ALA A 34 -31.47 2.46 -17.24
CA ALA A 34 -30.82 3.61 -17.91
C ALA A 34 -29.40 3.87 -17.39
N GLU A 35 -29.14 3.53 -16.12
CA GLU A 35 -27.83 3.75 -15.46
C GLU A 35 -26.76 2.72 -15.90
N LEU A 36 -27.14 1.50 -16.31
CA LEU A 36 -26.18 0.44 -16.64
C LEU A 36 -25.49 0.63 -18.00
N VAL A 37 -26.03 1.46 -18.87
CA VAL A 37 -25.48 1.70 -20.24
C VAL A 37 -24.41 2.79 -20.22
N SER A 38 -24.41 3.66 -19.21
CA SER A 38 -23.49 4.78 -19.08
C SER A 38 -22.07 4.33 -18.70
N ASP A 39 -21.97 3.34 -17.80
CA ASP A 39 -20.69 2.90 -17.25
C ASP A 39 -19.84 2.10 -18.25
N GLY A 40 -20.48 1.33 -19.14
CA GLY A 40 -19.76 0.66 -20.23
C GLY A 40 -19.17 1.65 -21.24
N ARG A 41 -19.89 2.74 -21.53
CA ARG A 41 -19.49 3.73 -22.55
C ARG A 41 -18.30 4.57 -22.10
N THR A 42 -18.27 4.98 -20.83
CA THR A 42 -17.14 5.72 -20.25
C THR A 42 -15.87 4.85 -20.17
N LYS A 43 -16.02 3.55 -19.90
CA LYS A 43 -14.91 2.57 -19.92
C LYS A 43 -14.30 2.41 -21.32
N VAL A 44 -15.14 2.32 -22.35
CA VAL A 44 -14.68 2.23 -23.75
C VAL A 44 -13.92 3.49 -24.16
N GLU A 45 -14.49 4.67 -23.91
CA GLU A 45 -13.86 5.95 -24.25
C GLU A 45 -12.50 6.13 -23.54
N PHE A 46 -12.40 5.67 -22.29
CA PHE A 46 -11.16 5.72 -21.53
C PHE A 46 -10.06 4.82 -22.15
N ALA A 47 -10.40 3.58 -22.52
CA ALA A 47 -9.44 2.66 -23.13
C ALA A 47 -9.00 3.13 -24.54
N LEU A 48 -9.91 3.71 -25.32
CA LEU A 48 -9.57 4.30 -26.63
C LEU A 48 -8.64 5.50 -26.49
N LYS A 49 -8.86 6.34 -25.47
CA LYS A 49 -7.98 7.49 -25.17
C LYS A 49 -6.56 7.07 -24.75
N LEU A 50 -6.40 5.83 -24.27
CA LEU A 50 -5.10 5.22 -23.97
C LEU A 50 -4.44 4.54 -25.18
N GLY A 51 -5.11 4.51 -26.34
CA GLY A 51 -4.58 3.97 -27.59
C GLY A 51 -4.86 2.48 -27.83
N TYR A 52 -5.76 1.86 -27.06
CA TYR A 52 -6.18 0.47 -27.31
C TYR A 52 -7.18 0.39 -28.47
N ALA A 53 -7.10 -0.68 -29.26
CA ALA A 53 -7.98 -0.91 -30.40
C ALA A 53 -9.42 -1.21 -29.95
N GLU A 54 -10.40 -0.59 -30.60
CA GLU A 54 -11.82 -0.64 -30.21
C GLU A 54 -12.40 -2.05 -30.18
N ASP A 55 -11.97 -2.91 -31.10
CA ASP A 55 -12.35 -4.31 -31.20
C ASP A 55 -11.90 -5.12 -29.98
N LEU A 56 -10.67 -4.88 -29.48
CA LEU A 56 -10.16 -5.51 -28.26
C LEU A 56 -10.90 -5.03 -27.01
N VAL A 57 -11.22 -3.73 -26.94
CA VAL A 57 -11.95 -3.14 -25.81
C VAL A 57 -13.36 -3.72 -25.69
N LEU A 58 -14.07 -3.82 -26.81
CA LEU A 58 -15.41 -4.42 -26.84
C LEU A 58 -15.37 -5.92 -26.53
N LEU A 59 -14.33 -6.64 -26.99
CA LEU A 59 -14.14 -8.06 -26.68
C LEU A 59 -13.94 -8.29 -25.18
N VAL A 60 -13.10 -7.47 -24.54
CA VAL A 60 -12.83 -7.56 -23.10
C VAL A 60 -14.06 -7.22 -22.27
N LEU A 61 -14.81 -6.19 -22.64
CA LEU A 61 -16.05 -5.83 -21.94
C LEU A 61 -17.14 -6.91 -22.09
N ARG A 62 -17.23 -7.56 -23.25
CA ARG A 62 -18.13 -8.72 -23.43
C ARG A 62 -17.70 -9.90 -22.55
N LYS A 63 -16.40 -10.07 -22.31
CA LYS A 63 -15.83 -11.15 -21.49
C LYS A 63 -15.98 -10.90 -19.99
N LEU A 64 -15.77 -9.68 -19.53
CA LEU A 64 -15.78 -9.32 -18.10
C LEU A 64 -17.16 -8.88 -17.59
N GLY A 65 -18.07 -8.48 -18.49
CA GLY A 65 -19.40 -8.01 -18.14
C GLY A 65 -19.46 -6.52 -17.76
N PRO A 66 -20.66 -5.95 -17.61
CA PRO A 66 -20.87 -4.53 -17.37
C PRO A 66 -20.31 -4.02 -16.03
N ASP A 67 -20.24 -4.89 -15.02
CA ASP A 67 -19.77 -4.55 -13.65
C ASP A 67 -18.24 -4.62 -13.49
N ALA A 68 -17.50 -4.89 -14.56
CA ALA A 68 -16.04 -5.01 -14.53
C ALA A 68 -15.37 -3.67 -14.13
N LEU A 69 -14.41 -3.71 -13.21
CA LEU A 69 -13.65 -2.51 -12.85
C LEU A 69 -12.70 -2.11 -13.99
N ILE A 70 -12.39 -0.81 -14.08
CA ILE A 70 -11.49 -0.27 -15.12
C ILE A 70 -10.13 -0.98 -15.10
N ASN A 71 -9.60 -1.29 -13.92
CA ASN A 71 -8.31 -1.96 -13.75
C ASN A 71 -8.32 -3.40 -14.30
N ASP A 72 -9.43 -4.12 -14.15
CA ASP A 72 -9.58 -5.49 -14.65
C ASP A 72 -9.64 -5.51 -16.19
N MET A 73 -10.37 -4.53 -16.76
CA MET A 73 -10.44 -4.32 -18.20
C MET A 73 -9.07 -3.98 -18.80
N LEU A 74 -8.30 -3.08 -18.18
CA LEU A 74 -6.94 -2.75 -18.63
C LEU A 74 -6.00 -3.94 -18.50
N GLY A 75 -6.11 -4.71 -17.40
CA GLY A 75 -5.32 -5.92 -17.19
C GLY A 75 -5.57 -6.97 -18.28
N GLU A 76 -6.82 -7.17 -18.71
CA GLU A 76 -7.14 -8.09 -19.80
C GLU A 76 -6.72 -7.53 -21.18
N LEU A 77 -6.82 -6.22 -21.42
CA LEU A 77 -6.35 -5.59 -22.65
C LEU A 77 -4.84 -5.75 -22.85
N VAL A 78 -4.05 -5.58 -21.79
CA VAL A 78 -2.60 -5.79 -21.83
C VAL A 78 -2.26 -7.25 -22.13
N LYS A 79 -2.97 -8.20 -21.51
CA LYS A 79 -2.80 -9.64 -21.81
C LYS A 79 -3.13 -9.98 -23.26
N LEU A 80 -4.16 -9.35 -23.84
CA LEU A 80 -4.53 -9.58 -25.24
C LEU A 80 -3.56 -8.92 -26.23
N GLY A 81 -3.06 -7.71 -25.91
CA GLY A 81 -2.04 -7.03 -26.72
C GLY A 81 -0.76 -7.85 -26.88
N THR A 82 -0.33 -8.55 -25.82
CA THR A 82 0.84 -9.45 -25.89
C THR A 82 0.59 -10.76 -26.64
N LYS A 83 -0.68 -11.10 -26.94
CA LYS A 83 -1.06 -12.30 -27.70
C LYS A 83 -1.18 -12.03 -29.20
N THR A 84 -1.56 -10.82 -29.60
CA THR A 84 -1.77 -10.47 -31.01
C THR A 84 -0.47 -10.32 -31.80
N GLU A 85 0.66 -10.05 -31.16
CA GLU A 85 1.98 -9.98 -31.84
C GLU A 85 2.56 -11.36 -32.23
N MET A 86 1.98 -12.47 -31.77
CA MET A 86 2.44 -13.84 -32.11
C MET A 86 1.63 -14.53 -33.23
N GLU A 87 0.58 -13.92 -33.78
CA GLU A 87 -0.27 -14.54 -34.84
C GLU A 87 -0.24 -13.78 -36.19
N GLN A 88 0.86 -13.12 -36.53
CA GLN A 88 1.09 -12.52 -37.86
C GLN A 88 2.39 -12.96 -38.51
N GLN A 89 2.67 -14.26 -38.49
CA GLN A 89 3.50 -14.92 -39.50
C GLN A 89 2.87 -16.26 -39.90
N LYS A 90 2.10 -16.26 -40.99
CA LYS A 90 1.57 -17.47 -41.64
C LYS A 90 2.37 -17.75 -42.92
N GLY A 91 2.92 -18.95 -43.03
CA GLY A 91 3.31 -19.57 -44.30
C GLY A 91 3.58 -21.07 -44.13
N PRO A 92 3.13 -21.96 -45.05
CA PRO A 92 2.55 -23.25 -44.69
C PRO A 92 3.37 -24.48 -45.13
N ALA A 93 3.22 -25.63 -44.43
CA ALA A 93 3.22 -26.97 -45.05
C ALA A 93 2.98 -28.15 -44.06
N VAL A 94 1.90 -28.90 -44.32
CA VAL A 94 1.85 -30.37 -44.46
C VAL A 94 1.99 -31.29 -43.21
N SER A 95 0.81 -31.83 -42.85
CA SER A 95 0.49 -33.25 -42.60
C SER A 95 0.79 -33.97 -41.28
N GLN A 96 -0.33 -34.45 -40.72
CA GLN A 96 -0.61 -35.78 -40.15
C GLN A 96 -0.34 -36.05 -38.65
N SER A 97 -1.47 -36.24 -37.98
CA SER A 97 -1.76 -36.75 -36.63
C SER A 97 -1.39 -38.26 -36.46
N PRO A 98 -1.79 -38.94 -35.37
CA PRO A 98 -1.45 -38.76 -33.94
C PRO A 98 -1.05 -40.10 -33.27
N SER A 99 -0.69 -40.09 -31.97
CA SER A 99 -1.21 -41.00 -30.92
C SER A 99 -0.18 -41.42 -29.84
N SER A 100 -0.65 -41.31 -28.59
CA SER A 100 -0.41 -42.14 -27.38
C SER A 100 0.88 -42.98 -27.28
N SER A 101 1.58 -43.02 -26.14
CA SER A 101 1.15 -43.78 -24.95
C SER A 101 2.07 -43.53 -23.74
N LEU A 102 1.54 -43.85 -22.56
CA LEU A 102 2.11 -43.70 -21.23
C LEU A 102 2.99 -44.90 -20.81
N SER A 103 3.81 -44.67 -19.77
CA SER A 103 4.36 -45.65 -18.80
C SER A 103 5.55 -46.51 -19.27
N SER A 104 6.54 -46.94 -18.47
CA SER A 104 7.08 -46.63 -17.14
C SER A 104 8.19 -47.68 -16.86
N LEU A 105 9.24 -47.31 -16.12
CA LEU A 105 10.25 -48.16 -15.43
C LEU A 105 11.30 -48.95 -16.26
N ALA A 106 12.58 -48.65 -16.01
CA ALA A 106 13.58 -49.63 -15.56
C ALA A 106 14.86 -48.92 -15.08
N SER A 107 15.46 -49.47 -14.02
CA SER A 107 16.54 -48.90 -13.22
C SER A 107 17.95 -49.14 -13.78
N SER A 108 18.89 -48.32 -13.27
CA SER A 108 20.32 -48.62 -13.05
C SER A 108 21.27 -48.72 -14.26
N SER A 109 22.20 -47.76 -14.37
CA SER A 109 23.62 -47.98 -14.02
C SER A 109 24.55 -46.85 -14.50
N SER A 110 25.58 -46.62 -13.70
CA SER A 110 26.94 -46.18 -14.06
C SER A 110 27.21 -44.83 -14.75
N LEU A 111 27.82 -43.95 -13.96
CA LEU A 111 29.04 -43.18 -14.20
C LEU A 111 29.28 -42.67 -15.64
N GLU A 112 29.15 -41.35 -15.83
CA GLU A 112 30.15 -40.53 -16.53
C GLU A 112 29.84 -39.05 -16.21
N SER A 113 30.61 -38.46 -15.29
CA SER A 113 30.48 -37.07 -14.87
C SER A 113 31.10 -36.14 -15.91
N CYS A 114 30.26 -35.56 -16.77
CA CYS A 114 30.64 -34.49 -17.69
C CYS A 114 29.53 -33.44 -17.75
N ARG A 115 29.63 -32.39 -16.93
CA ARG A 115 29.42 -30.98 -17.35
C ARG A 115 29.58 -30.03 -16.16
N LEU A 116 30.60 -29.20 -16.28
CA LEU A 116 30.87 -28.05 -15.43
C LEU A 116 29.64 -27.13 -15.36
N PRO A 117 29.32 -26.53 -14.19
CA PRO A 117 28.26 -25.54 -14.08
C PRO A 117 28.68 -24.26 -14.80
N SER A 118 27.73 -23.69 -15.55
CA SER A 118 27.73 -22.30 -16.01
C SER A 118 28.18 -21.35 -14.90
N PRO A 119 29.00 -20.31 -15.19
CA PRO A 119 29.29 -19.29 -14.19
C PRO A 119 28.01 -18.48 -13.98
N LEU A 120 27.33 -18.73 -12.86
CA LEU A 120 26.37 -17.79 -12.30
C LEU A 120 27.10 -16.45 -12.17
N PRO A 121 26.52 -15.32 -12.61
CA PRO A 121 27.14 -14.03 -12.35
C PRO A 121 27.26 -13.91 -10.83
N LEU A 122 28.48 -13.63 -10.37
CA LEU A 122 28.73 -13.12 -9.03
C LEU A 122 27.92 -11.82 -8.92
N LEU A 123 26.66 -11.93 -8.52
CA LEU A 123 25.88 -10.79 -8.08
C LEU A 123 26.65 -10.25 -6.88
N ASP A 124 27.25 -9.08 -7.09
CA ASP A 124 27.86 -8.28 -6.05
C ASP A 124 26.87 -8.30 -4.86
N ASP A 125 27.27 -8.82 -3.69
CA ASP A 125 26.42 -8.95 -2.49
C ASP A 125 25.85 -7.59 -2.01
N LYS A 126 26.26 -6.50 -2.67
CA LYS A 126 25.77 -5.13 -2.54
C LYS A 126 24.37 -4.89 -3.11
N ASP A 127 23.81 -5.81 -3.90
CA ASP A 127 22.45 -5.67 -4.45
C ASP A 127 21.38 -6.44 -3.63
N ASN A 128 21.75 -7.09 -2.51
CA ASN A 128 20.83 -7.89 -1.70
C ASN A 128 20.23 -7.14 -0.48
N PHE A 129 20.24 -5.81 -0.50
CA PHE A 129 19.63 -5.04 0.59
C PHE A 129 18.09 -5.09 0.50
N ARG A 130 17.45 -5.29 1.66
CA ARG A 130 15.99 -5.15 1.76
C ARG A 130 15.57 -3.70 1.50
N PRO A 131 14.43 -3.48 0.84
CA PRO A 131 13.82 -2.15 0.74
C PRO A 131 13.63 -1.52 2.12
N VAL A 132 13.89 -0.22 2.24
CA VAL A 132 13.78 0.52 3.49
C VAL A 132 12.61 1.49 3.40
N VAL A 133 11.61 1.32 4.27
CA VAL A 133 10.49 2.26 4.38
C VAL A 133 10.62 3.06 5.67
N VAL A 134 10.77 4.37 5.55
CA VAL A 134 11.00 5.27 6.68
C VAL A 134 9.71 6.03 7.02
N ASP A 135 9.37 5.99 8.31
CA ASP A 135 8.36 6.86 8.89
C ASP A 135 8.95 8.27 9.10
N GLY A 136 8.80 9.13 8.09
CA GLY A 136 9.37 10.46 8.11
C GLY A 136 8.81 11.33 9.23
N SER A 137 7.55 11.12 9.61
CA SER A 137 6.90 11.84 10.71
C SER A 137 7.50 11.48 12.06
N ASN A 138 7.66 10.19 12.33
CA ASN A 138 8.29 9.70 13.55
C ASN A 138 9.74 10.17 13.67
N VAL A 139 10.52 10.03 12.59
CA VAL A 139 11.94 10.43 12.52
C VAL A 139 12.12 11.93 12.77
N ALA A 140 11.37 12.77 12.06
CA ALA A 140 11.48 14.21 12.19
C ALA A 140 11.10 14.71 13.60
N MET A 141 10.03 14.15 14.18
CA MET A 141 9.59 14.51 15.52
C MET A 141 10.56 14.00 16.59
N SER A 142 11.16 12.82 16.42
CA SER A 142 12.17 12.32 17.36
C SER A 142 13.43 13.17 17.33
N HIS A 143 13.88 13.62 16.15
CA HIS A 143 15.05 14.48 16.02
C HIS A 143 14.80 15.87 16.63
N GLY A 144 13.63 16.44 16.39
CA GLY A 144 13.22 17.74 16.96
C GLY A 144 12.72 17.68 18.40
N ASN A 145 13.16 16.70 19.19
CA ASN A 145 12.83 16.53 20.60
C ASN A 145 11.32 16.55 20.92
N LYS A 146 10.50 16.04 20.01
CA LYS A 146 9.02 16.01 20.07
C LYS A 146 8.34 17.38 20.07
N GLU A 147 9.07 18.47 19.88
CA GLU A 147 8.56 19.84 19.88
C GLU A 147 8.49 20.43 18.47
N VAL A 148 9.47 20.11 17.64
CA VAL A 148 9.56 20.58 16.25
C VAL A 148 9.65 19.41 15.29
N PHE A 149 9.07 19.58 14.10
CA PHE A 149 9.31 18.66 13.00
C PHE A 149 10.61 19.04 12.31
N SER A 150 11.67 18.31 12.61
CA SER A 150 12.99 18.60 12.03
C SER A 150 13.21 17.79 10.76
N CYS A 151 13.18 18.44 9.60
CA CYS A 151 13.43 17.76 8.32
C CYS A 151 14.88 17.28 8.17
N GLN A 152 15.83 17.90 8.89
CA GLN A 152 17.21 17.40 8.97
C GLN A 152 17.26 15.96 9.50
N GLY A 153 16.43 15.60 10.48
CA GLY A 153 16.36 14.24 11.01
C GLY A 153 16.06 13.20 9.93
N ILE A 154 15.18 13.55 8.98
CA ILE A 154 14.85 12.69 7.82
C ILE A 154 16.07 12.54 6.91
N GLN A 155 16.74 13.66 6.60
CA GLN A 155 17.94 13.63 5.76
C GLN A 155 19.02 12.72 6.37
N LEU A 156 19.29 12.87 7.67
CA LEU A 156 20.28 12.06 8.38
C LEU A 156 19.94 10.57 8.36
N ALA A 157 18.66 10.22 8.53
CA ALA A 157 18.21 8.83 8.43
C ALA A 157 18.43 8.28 7.01
N VAL A 158 18.07 9.04 5.98
CA VAL A 158 18.29 8.65 4.57
C VAL A 158 19.77 8.46 4.28
N ASP A 159 20.62 9.43 4.64
CA ASP A 159 22.06 9.38 4.41
C ASP A 159 22.71 8.17 5.10
N TRP A 160 22.24 7.82 6.30
CA TRP A 160 22.72 6.64 7.02
C TRP A 160 22.54 5.33 6.22
N PHE A 161 21.44 5.18 5.49
CA PHE A 161 21.20 4.01 4.63
C PHE A 161 21.95 4.11 3.30
N LEU A 162 21.99 5.30 2.69
CA LEU A 162 22.73 5.54 1.45
C LEU A 162 24.23 5.24 1.62
N ASP A 163 24.84 5.70 2.71
CA ASP A 163 26.26 5.48 3.04
C ASP A 163 26.60 3.99 3.22
N ARG A 164 25.60 3.15 3.50
CA ARG A 164 25.73 1.70 3.63
C ARG A 164 25.45 0.93 2.34
N GLY A 165 25.11 1.65 1.27
CA GLY A 165 24.85 1.08 -0.05
C GLY A 165 23.39 0.74 -0.34
N HIS A 166 22.45 1.10 0.54
CA HIS A 166 21.02 0.95 0.22
C HIS A 166 20.62 1.90 -0.91
N ARG A 167 19.88 1.38 -1.89
CA ARG A 167 19.36 2.15 -3.03
C ARG A 167 17.85 2.28 -3.06
N ASP A 168 17.15 1.33 -2.45
CA ASP A 168 15.69 1.33 -2.34
C ASP A 168 15.28 1.86 -0.96
N ILE A 169 15.08 3.17 -0.89
CA ILE A 169 14.68 3.90 0.32
C ILE A 169 13.46 4.73 -0.04
N THR A 170 12.35 4.50 0.68
CA THR A 170 11.13 5.28 0.56
C THR A 170 10.78 5.92 1.89
N VAL A 171 10.64 7.24 1.94
CA VAL A 171 10.21 7.99 3.12
C VAL A 171 8.78 8.46 2.92
N PHE A 172 7.89 8.18 3.86
CA PHE A 172 6.54 8.75 3.84
C PHE A 172 6.43 9.97 4.75
N VAL A 173 5.81 11.03 4.23
CA VAL A 173 5.47 12.24 4.99
C VAL A 173 4.09 12.75 4.55
N PRO A 174 3.22 13.22 5.45
CA PRO A 174 1.92 13.79 5.07
C PRO A 174 2.05 15.04 4.20
N ALA A 175 1.27 15.13 3.11
CA ALA A 175 1.33 16.25 2.16
C ALA A 175 1.12 17.63 2.81
N TRP A 176 0.38 17.71 3.91
CA TRP A 176 0.16 18.96 4.64
C TRP A 176 1.45 19.54 5.23
N ARG A 177 2.52 18.74 5.40
CA ARG A 177 3.85 19.23 5.80
C ARG A 177 4.51 20.11 4.73
N LYS A 178 3.94 20.22 3.53
CA LYS A 178 4.33 21.21 2.50
C LYS A 178 3.72 22.60 2.72
N GLU A 179 2.64 22.69 3.51
CA GLU A 179 2.00 23.97 3.82
C GLU A 179 2.95 24.85 4.65
N GLN A 180 2.72 26.16 4.65
CA GLN A 180 3.55 27.09 5.41
C GLN A 180 3.53 26.76 6.92
N SER A 181 4.69 26.87 7.56
CA SER A 181 4.86 26.65 8.99
C SER A 181 3.85 27.45 9.79
N ARG A 182 3.27 26.83 10.81
CA ARG A 182 2.32 27.48 11.72
C ARG A 182 2.84 27.42 13.16
N PRO A 183 2.41 28.34 14.03
CA PRO A 183 2.83 28.33 15.43
C PRO A 183 2.50 27.02 16.17
N ASP A 184 1.41 26.34 15.79
CA ASP A 184 0.96 25.06 16.33
C ASP A 184 1.63 23.83 15.68
N ALA A 185 2.40 24.03 14.61
CA ALA A 185 3.04 22.97 13.85
C ALA A 185 4.39 23.46 13.30
N LEU A 186 5.35 23.68 14.21
CA LEU A 186 6.69 24.12 13.86
C LEU A 186 7.39 23.07 12.99
N ILE A 187 8.03 23.54 11.94
CA ILE A 187 8.83 22.75 11.00
C ILE A 187 10.10 23.52 10.65
N THR A 188 11.25 22.83 10.66
CA THR A 188 12.54 23.39 10.23
C THR A 188 13.01 22.71 8.94
N ASP A 189 13.79 23.44 8.13
CA ASP A 189 14.49 22.90 6.94
C ASP A 189 13.54 22.24 5.92
N GLN A 190 12.36 22.83 5.74
CA GLN A 190 11.25 22.30 4.94
C GLN A 190 11.64 22.02 3.48
N GLU A 191 12.62 22.75 2.94
CA GLU A 191 13.19 22.54 1.61
C GLU A 191 13.78 21.14 1.39
N ILE A 192 14.24 20.47 2.46
CA ILE A 192 14.72 19.09 2.41
C ILE A 192 13.63 18.15 1.89
N LEU A 193 12.37 18.34 2.30
CA LEU A 193 11.27 17.48 1.87
C LEU A 193 11.07 17.56 0.35
N ARG A 194 11.19 18.76 -0.23
CA ARG A 194 11.05 18.97 -1.68
C ARG A 194 12.22 18.37 -2.46
N ARG A 195 13.43 18.45 -1.91
CA ARG A 195 14.62 17.82 -2.51
C ARG A 195 14.47 16.29 -2.52
N LEU A 196 14.12 15.68 -1.38
CA LEU A 196 13.92 14.23 -1.31
C LEU A 196 12.76 13.73 -2.18
N GLU A 197 11.69 14.53 -2.35
CA GLU A 197 10.60 14.21 -3.29
C GLU A 197 11.11 14.21 -4.75
N LYS A 198 11.93 15.22 -5.13
CA LYS A 198 12.54 15.30 -6.46
C LYS A 198 13.49 14.14 -6.74
N ASP A 199 14.21 13.69 -5.71
CA ASP A 199 15.14 12.56 -5.78
C ASP A 199 14.42 11.20 -5.76
N LYS A 200 13.07 11.20 -5.70
CA LYS A 200 12.20 10.01 -5.63
C LYS A 200 12.42 9.15 -4.38
N ILE A 201 13.00 9.72 -3.33
CA ILE A 201 13.20 9.07 -2.03
C ILE A 201 11.99 9.33 -1.12
N LEU A 202 11.40 10.52 -1.17
CA LEU A 202 10.25 10.88 -0.33
C LEU A 202 8.95 10.88 -1.14
N VAL A 203 7.92 10.28 -0.56
CA VAL A 203 6.55 10.24 -1.08
C VAL A 203 5.61 10.93 -0.11
N PHE A 204 4.84 11.89 -0.63
CA PHE A 204 3.83 12.54 0.18
C PHE A 204 2.54 11.73 0.24
N THR A 205 2.09 11.40 1.44
CA THR A 205 0.81 10.72 1.63
C THR A 205 -0.35 11.71 1.45
N PRO A 206 -1.48 11.28 0.86
CA PRO A 206 -2.63 12.15 0.64
C PRO A 206 -3.15 12.75 1.94
N SER A 207 -3.44 14.06 1.92
CA SER A 207 -4.12 14.76 3.00
C SER A 207 -5.29 15.55 2.44
N ARG A 208 -6.47 15.48 3.09
CA ARG A 208 -7.67 16.22 2.65
C ARG A 208 -8.23 17.12 3.75
N ARG A 209 -8.85 18.22 3.35
CA ARG A 209 -9.68 19.05 4.22
C ARG A 209 -11.14 18.73 3.93
N VAL A 210 -11.92 18.49 4.98
CA VAL A 210 -13.37 18.26 4.91
C VAL A 210 -14.04 19.31 5.79
N GLN A 211 -14.93 20.13 5.21
CA GLN A 211 -15.63 21.20 5.92
C GLN A 211 -14.71 22.17 6.68
N GLY A 212 -13.57 22.54 6.09
CA GLY A 212 -12.58 23.42 6.72
C GLY A 212 -11.77 22.76 7.86
N ARG A 213 -12.10 21.54 8.27
CA ARG A 213 -11.33 20.74 9.23
C ARG A 213 -10.39 19.80 8.49
N ARG A 214 -9.17 19.63 9.02
CA ARG A 214 -8.20 18.67 8.48
C ARG A 214 -8.63 17.27 8.87
N VAL A 215 -8.80 16.38 7.89
CA VAL A 215 -8.89 14.94 8.16
C VAL A 215 -7.47 14.41 8.09
N VAL A 216 -6.92 14.07 9.25
CA VAL A 216 -5.58 13.48 9.34
C VAL A 216 -5.73 12.01 8.97
N CYS A 217 -5.30 11.65 7.77
CA CYS A 217 -5.01 10.26 7.45
C CYS A 217 -3.66 9.94 8.08
N TYR A 218 -3.57 8.84 8.82
CA TYR A 218 -2.30 8.31 9.25
C TYR A 218 -1.53 7.80 8.02
N ASP A 219 -0.28 8.21 7.92
CA ASP A 219 0.72 7.71 6.99
C ASP A 219 1.11 6.25 7.29
N ASP A 220 0.88 5.79 8.53
CA ASP A 220 1.15 4.43 9.03
C ASP A 220 0.70 3.32 8.06
N ARG A 221 -0.51 3.44 7.50
CA ARG A 221 -1.04 2.40 6.61
C ARG A 221 -0.25 2.32 5.30
N PHE A 222 0.24 3.45 4.78
CA PHE A 222 1.11 3.44 3.60
C PHE A 222 2.48 2.86 3.93
N ILE A 223 3.02 3.20 5.10
CA ILE A 223 4.30 2.70 5.60
C ILE A 223 4.28 1.18 5.74
N VAL A 224 3.35 0.65 6.54
CA VAL A 224 3.25 -0.80 6.81
C VAL A 224 2.92 -1.57 5.53
N LYS A 225 1.99 -1.06 4.71
CA LYS A 225 1.59 -1.74 3.47
C LYS A 225 2.75 -1.83 2.48
N LEU A 226 3.46 -0.72 2.22
CA LEU A 226 4.57 -0.73 1.27
C LEU A 226 5.68 -1.68 1.75
N ALA A 227 6.07 -1.59 3.02
CA ALA A 227 7.11 -2.43 3.58
C ALA A 227 6.74 -3.91 3.54
N TYR A 228 5.48 -4.24 3.81
CA TYR A 228 4.96 -5.60 3.75
C TYR A 228 4.96 -6.14 2.31
N GLU A 229 4.46 -5.36 1.34
CA GLU A 229 4.37 -5.77 -0.07
C GLU A 229 5.75 -5.92 -0.72
N SER A 230 6.76 -5.17 -0.27
CA SER A 230 8.13 -5.22 -0.79
C SER A 230 9.08 -6.16 -0.02
N ASP A 231 8.59 -6.87 1.02
CA ASP A 231 9.42 -7.63 1.97
C ASP A 231 10.61 -6.81 2.56
N GLY A 232 10.33 -5.53 2.79
CA GLY A 232 11.26 -4.54 3.31
C GLY A 232 11.34 -4.48 4.84
N ILE A 233 11.96 -3.41 5.34
CA ILE A 233 11.99 -3.05 6.77
C ILE A 233 11.29 -1.72 6.99
N ILE A 234 10.77 -1.51 8.21
CA ILE A 234 10.19 -0.24 8.64
C ILE A 234 11.16 0.45 9.60
N VAL A 235 11.49 1.72 9.35
CA VAL A 235 12.28 2.54 10.27
C VAL A 235 11.33 3.47 11.02
N SER A 236 11.01 3.10 12.26
CA SER A 236 10.15 3.88 13.16
C SER A 236 10.33 3.44 14.61
N ASN A 237 9.99 4.31 15.54
CA ASN A 237 9.81 3.96 16.95
C ASN A 237 8.34 3.74 17.33
N ASP A 238 7.40 3.84 16.38
CA ASP A 238 6.01 3.45 16.57
C ASP A 238 5.84 1.94 16.39
N ASN A 239 4.98 1.34 17.20
CA ASN A 239 4.63 -0.08 17.14
C ASN A 239 3.39 -0.34 16.27
N TYR A 240 2.73 0.69 15.73
CA TYR A 240 1.57 0.58 14.83
C TYR A 240 0.47 -0.34 15.39
N ARG A 241 0.15 -0.18 16.68
CA ARG A 241 -0.66 -1.14 17.45
C ARG A 241 -2.06 -1.34 16.86
N ASP A 242 -2.64 -0.30 16.30
CA ASP A 242 -3.92 -0.34 15.61
C ASP A 242 -3.87 -1.19 14.34
N LEU A 243 -2.85 -1.01 13.50
CA LEU A 243 -2.64 -1.79 12.28
C LEU A 243 -2.27 -3.25 12.59
N ALA A 244 -1.46 -3.49 13.63
CA ALA A 244 -1.15 -4.83 14.11
C ALA A 244 -2.41 -5.59 14.59
N ASN A 245 -3.40 -4.89 15.14
CA ASN A 245 -4.66 -5.49 15.56
C ASN A 245 -5.65 -5.71 14.41
N GLU A 246 -5.48 -5.01 13.28
CA GLU A 246 -6.35 -5.17 12.10
C GLU A 246 -6.09 -6.51 11.38
N LYS A 247 -4.81 -6.89 11.26
CA LYS A 247 -4.38 -8.07 10.49
C LYS A 247 -3.25 -8.84 11.20
N PRO A 248 -3.42 -10.14 11.49
CA PRO A 248 -2.39 -10.93 12.17
C PRO A 248 -1.09 -11.04 11.36
N GLU A 249 -1.16 -11.03 10.01
CA GLU A 249 0.01 -11.01 9.13
C GLU A 249 0.83 -9.72 9.29
N TRP A 250 0.17 -8.57 9.48
CA TRP A 250 0.85 -7.30 9.71
C TRP A 250 1.48 -7.24 11.09
N LYS A 251 0.80 -7.80 12.11
CA LYS A 251 1.41 -7.94 13.43
C LYS A 251 2.74 -8.68 13.36
N LYS A 252 2.75 -9.86 12.75
CA LYS A 252 3.96 -10.67 12.60
C LYS A 252 5.05 -9.90 11.84
N PHE A 253 4.68 -9.25 10.75
CA PHE A 253 5.60 -8.45 9.95
C PHE A 253 6.22 -7.29 10.77
N ILE A 254 5.41 -6.51 11.46
CA ILE A 254 5.88 -5.38 12.28
C ILE A 254 6.82 -5.89 13.39
N ASP A 255 6.44 -6.97 14.07
CA ASP A 255 7.26 -7.56 15.14
C ASP A 255 8.64 -8.04 14.63
N GLU A 256 8.75 -8.50 13.37
CA GLU A 256 9.99 -9.02 12.77
C GLU A 256 10.80 -7.98 11.95
N ARG A 257 10.17 -6.90 11.49
CA ARG A 257 10.72 -5.97 10.49
C ARG A 257 10.81 -4.51 10.94
N LEU A 258 10.36 -4.19 12.15
CA LEU A 258 10.50 -2.86 12.72
C LEU A 258 11.94 -2.62 13.22
N LEU A 259 12.59 -1.60 12.67
CA LEU A 259 13.90 -1.13 13.05
C LEU A 259 13.76 0.18 13.86
N MET A 260 13.91 0.03 15.17
CA MET A 260 13.90 1.16 16.10
C MET A 260 15.24 1.90 16.11
N TYR A 261 15.20 3.19 16.43
CA TYR A 261 16.36 4.07 16.41
C TYR A 261 16.36 5.06 17.59
N SER A 262 17.52 5.64 17.84
CA SER A 262 17.71 6.78 18.73
C SER A 262 18.58 7.83 18.05
N PHE A 263 18.37 9.09 18.40
CA PHE A 263 19.23 10.19 17.95
C PHE A 263 20.20 10.58 19.06
N VAL A 264 21.50 10.61 18.73
CA VAL A 264 22.56 11.13 19.60
C VAL A 264 23.41 12.09 18.79
N ASN A 265 23.39 13.39 19.13
CA ASN A 265 24.19 14.44 18.46
C ASN A 265 24.11 14.37 16.92
N ASP A 266 22.90 14.49 16.37
CA ASP A 266 22.63 14.44 14.92
C ASP A 266 23.02 13.15 14.21
N LYS A 267 23.22 12.05 14.95
CA LYS A 267 23.48 10.73 14.36
C LYS A 267 22.37 9.75 14.73
N PRO A 268 21.64 9.19 13.74
CA PRO A 268 20.74 8.09 14.00
C PRO A 268 21.55 6.84 14.34
N GLN A 269 21.17 6.19 15.43
CA GLN A 269 21.75 4.91 15.88
C GLN A 269 20.64 3.87 15.98
N LYS A 270 20.93 2.65 15.53
CA LYS A 270 20.07 1.50 15.76
C LYS A 270 20.01 1.21 17.26
N VAL A 271 18.81 1.05 17.81
CA VAL A 271 18.64 0.51 19.17
C VAL A 271 18.71 -1.01 19.07
N SER A 272 19.63 -1.60 19.82
CA SER A 272 19.87 -3.05 19.90
C SER A 272 18.84 -3.75 20.77
#